data_AF-H1BGI8-F1
#
_entry.id   AF-H1BGI8-F1
#
_cell.length_a   1.000
_cell.length_b   1.000
_cell.length_c   1.000
_cell.angle_alpha   90.00
_cell.angle_beta   90.00
_cell.angle_gamma   90.00
#
_symmetry.space_group_name_H-M   'P 1'
#
loop_
_entity.id
_entity.type
_entity.pdbx_description
1 polymer ?
#
loop_
_entity_poly.entity_id
_entity_poly.type
_entity_poly.pdbx_seq_one_letter_code
_entity_poly.pdbx_strand_id
1 'polypeptide(L)'
;MHKLEKKVILIDVDGTLVDYENHLPPSAVKAIRMARAQGHLVYICTGRSRSEVYDEIWNIRLDGMIGANGGYSIMGRYCFMHI
;
A
#
# COMPACT_ATOMS: atom_id res chain seq x y z
N MET A 1 7.51 -20.92 -20.59
CA MET A 1 6.90 -19.69 -20.06
C MET A 1 7.02 -19.70 -18.54
N HIS A 2 7.89 -18.88 -17.94
CA HIS A 2 7.90 -18.72 -16.49
C HIS A 2 6.64 -17.93 -16.09
N LYS A 3 5.73 -18.59 -15.37
CA LYS A 3 4.63 -17.90 -14.70
C LYS A 3 5.27 -16.98 -13.65
N LEU A 4 5.04 -15.67 -13.74
CA LEU A 4 5.48 -14.74 -12.70
C LEU A 4 4.88 -15.22 -11.37
N GLU A 5 5.74 -15.53 -10.41
CA GLU A 5 5.27 -15.92 -9.07
C GLU A 5 4.56 -14.74 -8.42
N LYS A 6 3.39 -15.02 -7.85
CA LYS A 6 2.64 -14.03 -7.09
C LYS A 6 3.47 -13.62 -5.86
N LYS A 7 3.60 -12.32 -5.66
CA LYS A 7 4.37 -11.71 -4.57
C LYS A 7 3.52 -10.70 -3.83
N VAL A 8 3.91 -10.40 -2.59
CA VAL A 8 3.38 -9.30 -1.80
C VAL A 8 4.42 -8.19 -1.78
N ILE A 9 3.99 -6.97 -2.08
CA ILE A 9 4.82 -5.76 -2.06
C ILE A 9 4.30 -4.88 -0.92
N LEU A 10 5.19 -4.57 0.02
CA LEU A 10 4.92 -3.69 1.15
C LEU A 10 5.65 -2.37 0.90
N ILE A 11 4.93 -1.26 0.93
CA ILE A 11 5.48 0.06 0.59
C ILE A 11 5.25 0.97 1.79
N ASP A 12 6.33 1.55 2.33
CA ASP A 12 6.20 2.64 3.28
C ASP A 12 5.58 3.89 2.63
N VAL A 13 4.99 4.77 3.43
CA VAL A 13 4.29 5.96 2.91
C VAL A 13 5.23 7.16 2.88
N ASP A 14 5.57 7.70 4.05
CA ASP A 14 6.28 8.97 4.21
C ASP A 14 7.75 8.89 3.77
N GLY A 15 8.13 9.67 2.76
CA GLY A 15 9.48 9.62 2.18
C GLY A 15 9.75 8.40 1.29
N THR A 16 8.74 7.57 1.04
CA THR A 16 8.84 6.37 0.19
C THR A 16 7.80 6.38 -0.94
N LEU A 17 6.51 6.31 -0.63
CA LEU A 17 5.43 6.39 -1.62
C LEU A 17 5.10 7.84 -1.98
N VAL A 18 5.13 8.71 -0.98
CA VAL A 18 4.98 10.15 -1.12
C VAL A 18 6.26 10.84 -0.65
N ASP A 19 6.55 12.01 -1.18
CA ASP A 19 7.65 12.83 -0.64
C ASP A 19 7.27 13.47 0.71
N TYR A 20 8.20 14.21 1.31
CA TYR A 20 7.99 14.88 2.60
C TYR A 20 6.98 16.04 2.54
N GLU A 21 6.56 16.46 1.35
CA GLU A 21 5.49 17.44 1.12
C GLU A 21 4.16 16.76 0.79
N ASN A 22 4.07 15.42 0.91
CA ASN A 22 2.93 14.58 0.57
C ASN A 22 2.58 14.50 -0.91
N HIS A 23 3.50 14.83 -1.83
CA HIS A 23 3.25 14.63 -3.24
C HIS A 23 3.40 13.15 -3.62
N LEU A 24 2.34 12.61 -4.23
CA LEU A 24 2.33 11.27 -4.81
C LEU A 24 2.77 11.32 -6.29
N PRO A 25 3.95 10.81 -6.65
CA PRO A 25 4.43 10.88 -8.03
C PRO A 25 3.61 9.97 -8.96
N PRO A 26 3.24 10.44 -10.17
CA PRO A 26 2.47 9.64 -11.14
C PRO A 26 3.15 8.33 -11.54
N SER A 27 4.48 8.30 -11.52
CA SER A 27 5.28 7.09 -11.80
C SER A 27 5.05 5.98 -10.78
N ALA A 28 4.91 6.32 -9.48
CA ALA A 28 4.61 5.34 -8.43
C ALA A 28 3.21 4.75 -8.62
N VAL A 29 2.22 5.59 -8.93
CA VAL A 29 0.85 5.14 -9.25
C VAL A 29 0.86 4.16 -10.42
N LYS A 30 1.62 4.47 -11.49
CA LYS A 30 1.77 3.58 -12.65
C LYS A 30 2.44 2.26 -12.26
N ALA A 31 3.52 2.29 -11.49
CA ALA A 31 4.24 1.09 -11.04
C ALA A 31 3.36 0.17 -10.19
N ILE A 32 2.60 0.73 -9.24
CA ILE A 32 1.68 -0.04 -8.39
C ILE A 32 0.60 -0.71 -9.24
N ARG A 33 -0.03 0.03 -10.15
CA ARG A 33 -1.05 -0.53 -11.06
C ARG A 33 -0.50 -1.64 -11.94
N MET A 34 0.73 -1.49 -12.45
CA MET A 34 1.39 -2.54 -13.23
C MET A 34 1.69 -3.78 -12.40
N ALA A 35 2.20 -3.62 -11.17
CA ALA A 35 2.46 -4.75 -10.27
C ALA A 35 1.17 -5.52 -9.95
N ARG A 36 0.08 -4.81 -9.67
CA ARG A 36 -1.24 -5.41 -9.46
C ARG A 36 -1.77 -6.11 -10.70
N ALA A 37 -1.60 -5.52 -11.89
CA ALA A 37 -1.98 -6.15 -13.16
C ALA A 37 -1.21 -7.45 -13.46
N GLN A 38 0.00 -7.60 -12.91
CA GLN A 38 0.79 -8.83 -12.97
C GLN A 38 0.40 -9.87 -11.90
N GLY A 39 -0.62 -9.57 -11.07
CA GLY A 39 -1.15 -10.47 -10.06
C GLY A 39 -0.49 -10.36 -8.68
N HIS A 40 0.44 -9.42 -8.49
CA HIS A 40 1.02 -9.13 -7.18
C HIS A 40 0.02 -8.40 -6.29
N LEU A 41 0.15 -8.56 -4.97
CA LEU A 41 -0.62 -7.80 -3.99
C LEU A 41 0.23 -6.64 -3.48
N VAL A 42 -0.36 -5.46 -3.35
CA VAL A 42 0.35 -4.25 -2.91
C VAL A 42 -0.35 -3.67 -1.68
N TYR A 43 0.39 -3.54 -0.59
CA TYR A 43 -0.07 -2.96 0.66
C TYR A 43 0.82 -1.78 1.05
N ILE A 44 0.24 -0.75 1.68
CA ILE A 44 1.04 0.21 2.42
C ILE A 44 1.41 -0.35 3.79
N CYS A 45 2.60 -0.06 4.28
CA CYS A 45 3.09 -0.44 5.60
C CYS A 45 3.65 0.80 6.28
N THR A 46 2.87 1.41 7.18
CA THR A 46 3.12 2.78 7.64
C THR A 46 2.83 2.95 9.13
N GLY A 47 3.47 3.95 9.73
CA GLY A 47 3.13 4.46 11.06
C GLY A 47 1.75 5.13 11.11
N ARG A 48 1.24 5.60 9.97
CA ARG A 48 -0.08 6.26 9.90
C ARG A 48 -1.21 5.31 10.30
N SER A 49 -2.20 5.87 10.99
CA SER A 49 -3.52 5.28 11.11
C SER A 49 -4.30 5.37 9.79
N ARG A 50 -5.37 4.59 9.65
CA ARG A 50 -6.21 4.58 8.44
C ARG A 50 -6.74 5.98 8.11
N SER A 51 -7.09 6.74 9.15
CA SER A 51 -7.59 8.13 9.05
C SER A 51 -6.53 9.14 8.60
N GLU A 52 -5.24 8.84 8.76
CA GLU A 52 -4.13 9.71 8.35
C GLU A 52 -3.67 9.44 6.91
N VAL A 53 -4.25 8.43 6.24
CA VAL A 53 -3.96 8.12 4.83
C VAL A 53 -4.99 8.84 3.96
N TYR A 54 -4.52 9.76 3.12
CA TYR A 54 -5.35 10.57 2.22
C TYR A 54 -6.00 9.76 1.10
N ASP A 55 -7.13 10.25 0.58
CA ASP A 55 -7.91 9.60 -0.48
C ASP A 55 -7.09 9.34 -1.74
N GLU A 56 -6.12 10.19 -2.07
CA GLU A 56 -5.24 10.01 -3.24
C GLU A 56 -4.48 8.68 -3.20
N ILE A 57 -4.01 8.27 -2.03
CA ILE A 57 -3.32 6.99 -1.82
C ILE A 57 -4.31 5.83 -1.96
N TRP A 58 -5.52 5.97 -1.40
CA TRP A 58 -6.58 4.96 -1.55
C TRP A 58 -7.04 4.80 -3.00
N ASN A 59 -7.06 5.90 -3.77
CA ASN A 59 -7.46 5.95 -5.18
C ASN A 59 -6.46 5.25 -6.13
N ILE A 60 -5.24 4.92 -5.65
CA ILE A 60 -4.31 4.03 -6.37
C ILE A 60 -4.89 2.61 -6.47
N ARG A 61 -5.85 2.26 -5.60
CA ARG A 61 -6.44 0.93 -5.41
C ARG A 61 -5.41 -0.05 -4.86
N LEU A 62 -4.89 0.19 -3.67
CA LEU A 62 -4.07 -0.78 -2.93
C LEU A 62 -4.94 -1.97 -2.48
N ASP A 63 -4.30 -3.09 -2.15
CA ASP A 63 -5.00 -4.31 -1.69
C ASP A 63 -5.21 -4.32 -0.15
N GLY A 64 -4.57 -3.39 0.57
CA GLY A 64 -4.79 -3.17 1.99
C GLY A 64 -3.74 -2.26 2.64
N MET A 65 -3.69 -2.29 3.98
CA MET A 65 -2.66 -1.58 4.76
C MET A 65 -2.21 -2.37 5.98
N ILE A 66 -0.96 -2.14 6.39
CA ILE A 66 -0.44 -2.37 7.73
C ILE A 66 -0.25 -0.97 8.32
N GLY A 67 -0.97 -0.67 9.40
CA GLY A 67 -1.02 0.67 9.99
C GLY A 67 -0.51 0.70 11.43
N ALA A 68 -0.36 1.90 11.98
CA ALA A 68 0.14 2.13 13.34
C ALA A 68 1.42 1.34 13.64
N ASN A 69 2.39 1.36 12.73
CA ASN A 69 3.66 0.63 12.84
C ASN A 69 3.49 -0.88 13.09
N GLY A 70 2.45 -1.48 12.49
CA GLY A 70 2.15 -2.90 12.65
C GLY A 70 1.15 -3.22 13.76
N GLY A 71 0.61 -2.21 14.45
CA GLY A 71 -0.43 -2.41 15.47
C GLY A 71 -1.73 -3.00 14.90
N TYR A 72 -1.99 -2.85 13.59
CA TYR A 72 -3.08 -3.54 12.92
C TYR A 72 -2.84 -3.70 11.42
N SER A 73 -3.60 -4.59 10.79
CA SER A 73 -3.64 -4.75 9.33
C SER A 73 -5.07 -4.82 8.81
N ILE A 74 -5.30 -4.26 7.62
CA ILE A 74 -6.58 -4.27 6.92
C ILE A 74 -6.41 -4.96 5.59
N MET A 75 -7.26 -5.95 5.33
CA MET A 75 -7.35 -6.67 4.06
C MET A 75 -8.82 -6.86 3.66
N GLY A 76 -9.24 -6.17 2.60
CA GLY A 76 -10.64 -6.12 2.21
C GLY A 76 -11.52 -5.58 3.35
N ARG A 77 -12.46 -6.40 3.82
CA ARG A 77 -13.36 -6.07 4.95
C ARG A 77 -12.82 -6.47 6.33
N TYR A 78 -11.69 -7.15 6.38
CA TYR A 78 -11.14 -7.68 7.63
C TYR A 78 -10.11 -6.70 8.20
N CYS A 79 -10.20 -6.47 9.50
CA CYS A 79 -9.20 -5.76 10.29
C CYS A 79 -8.65 -6.73 11.34
N PHE A 80 -7.33 -6.90 11.40
CA PHE A 80 -6.64 -7.73 12.38
C PHE A 80 -5.80 -6.82 13.27
N MET A 81 -6.07 -6.83 14.56
CA MET A 81 -5.36 -6.03 15.56
C MET A 81 -4.25 -6.88 16.20
N HIS A 82 -3.10 -6.28 16.46
CA HIS A 82 -2.08 -6.82 17.37
C HIS A 82 -2.38 -6.28 18.77
N ILE A 83 -2.54 -7.18 19.75
CA ILE A 83 -2.87 -6.86 21.15
C ILE A 83 -1.67 -7.14 22.04
#